data_AF-A0A239AE48-F1
#
_entry.id   AF-A0A239AE48-F1
#
_cell.length_a   1.000
_cell.length_b   1.000
_cell.length_c   1.000
_cell.angle_alpha   90.00
_cell.angle_beta   90.00
_cell.angle_gamma   90.00
#
_symmetry.space_group_name_H-M   'P 1'
#
loop_
_entity.id
_entity.type
_entity.pdbx_description
1 polymer ?
#
loop_
_entity_poly.entity_id
_entity_poly.type
_entity_poly.pdbx_seq_one_letter_code
_entity_poly.pdbx_strand_id
1 'polypeptide(L)'
;MHPAIVTVNCAYKNCITEEKLAELIKKQEFPKVYPLNEQIEVFFSEVPVSAVLSFCNKHKITVEELKNYYEQYIKPKFKNKRLEELWNIL
;
A
#
# COMPACT_ATOMS: atom_id res chain seq x y z
N MET A 1 -10.10 -13.06 -1.36
CA MET A 1 -9.79 -11.75 -0.75
C MET A 1 -8.35 -11.80 -0.26
N HIS A 2 -7.45 -10.95 -0.76
CA HIS A 2 -6.04 -10.96 -0.34
C HIS A 2 -5.88 -10.54 1.13
N PRO A 3 -5.04 -11.18 1.97
CA PRO A 3 -4.92 -10.86 3.40
C PRO A 3 -4.66 -9.38 3.70
N ALA A 4 -3.84 -8.71 2.86
CA ALA A 4 -3.57 -7.28 2.97
C ALA A 4 -4.85 -6.43 2.99
N ILE A 5 -5.87 -6.79 2.19
CA ILE A 5 -7.10 -5.99 2.10
C ILE A 5 -7.99 -6.14 3.34
N VAL A 6 -7.85 -7.26 4.06
CA VAL A 6 -8.54 -7.48 5.33
C VAL A 6 -7.97 -6.55 6.39
N THR A 7 -6.64 -6.47 6.50
CA THR A 7 -5.96 -5.54 7.41
C THR A 7 -6.31 -4.09 7.09
N VAL A 8 -6.20 -3.69 5.82
CA VAL A 8 -6.51 -2.34 5.34
C VAL A 8 -7.93 -1.89 5.71
N ASN A 9 -8.91 -2.79 5.64
CA ASN A 9 -10.31 -2.44 5.86
C ASN A 9 -10.83 -2.73 7.27
N CYS A 10 -10.03 -3.36 8.15
CA CYS A 10 -10.52 -3.94 9.40
C CYS A 10 -11.26 -2.96 10.31
N ALA A 11 -10.85 -1.69 10.30
CA ALA A 11 -11.41 -0.63 11.16
C ALA A 11 -12.48 0.24 10.47
N TYR A 12 -12.85 -0.05 9.21
CA TYR A 12 -13.64 0.87 8.38
C TYR A 12 -14.97 0.28 7.94
N LYS A 13 -16.03 1.11 7.98
CA LYS A 13 -17.35 0.76 7.44
C LYS A 13 -17.39 0.77 5.91
N ASN A 14 -16.72 1.74 5.30
CA ASN A 14 -16.60 1.87 3.85
C ASN A 14 -15.25 1.31 3.42
N CYS A 15 -15.25 0.16 2.75
CA CYS A 15 -14.04 -0.56 2.40
C CYS A 15 -13.49 -0.13 1.04
N ILE A 16 -12.17 -0.02 0.93
CA ILE A 16 -11.48 0.03 -0.37
C ILE A 16 -11.42 -1.38 -0.95
N THR A 17 -11.67 -1.51 -2.26
CA THR A 17 -11.52 -2.81 -2.94
C THR A 17 -10.05 -3.09 -3.24
N GLU A 18 -9.74 -4.37 -3.43
CA GLU A 18 -8.38 -4.82 -3.77
C GLU A 18 -7.91 -4.18 -5.09
N GLU A 19 -8.80 -4.13 -6.08
CA GLU A 19 -8.58 -3.57 -7.40
C GLU A 19 -8.37 -2.05 -7.33
N LYS A 20 -9.13 -1.37 -6.48
CA LYS A 20 -9.00 0.09 -6.33
C LYS A 20 -7.67 0.46 -5.69
N LEU A 21 -7.24 -0.27 -4.65
CA LEU A 21 -5.94 -0.06 -4.04
C LEU A 21 -4.80 -0.27 -5.07
N ALA A 22 -4.87 -1.36 -5.85
CA ALA A 22 -3.88 -1.65 -6.88
C ALA A 22 -3.86 -0.58 -7.98
N GLU A 23 -5.04 -0.10 -8.41
CA GLU A 23 -5.16 0.97 -9.41
C GLU A 23 -4.50 2.27 -8.94
N LEU A 24 -4.76 2.68 -7.68
CA LEU A 24 -4.19 3.90 -7.11
C LEU A 24 -2.66 3.84 -7.06
N ILE A 25 -2.09 2.70 -6.67
CA ILE A 25 -0.64 2.51 -6.67
C ILE A 25 -0.08 2.62 -8.10
N LYS A 26 -0.66 1.90 -9.07
CA LYS A 26 -0.17 1.92 -10.45
C LYS A 26 -0.27 3.29 -11.11
N LYS A 27 -1.37 4.01 -10.86
CA LYS A 27 -1.58 5.36 -11.38
C LYS A 27 -0.77 6.42 -10.66
N GLN A 28 -0.10 6.06 -9.56
CA GLN A 28 0.58 7.01 -8.68
C GLN A 28 -0.40 8.10 -8.22
N GLU A 29 -1.58 7.69 -7.73
CA GLU A 29 -2.64 8.60 -7.28
C GLU A 29 -2.94 8.39 -5.80
N PHE A 30 -2.74 9.44 -4.99
CA PHE A 30 -3.11 9.40 -3.56
C PHE A 30 -4.47 10.09 -3.33
N PRO A 31 -5.50 9.36 -2.87
CA PRO A 31 -6.79 9.95 -2.54
C PRO A 31 -6.65 10.86 -1.31
N LYS A 32 -7.34 12.00 -1.32
CA LYS A 32 -7.36 12.97 -0.20
C LYS A 32 -8.59 12.83 0.70
N VAL A 33 -9.47 11.88 0.39
CA VAL A 33 -10.78 11.74 1.04
C VAL A 33 -10.74 10.59 2.04
N TYR A 34 -11.27 10.86 3.24
CA TYR A 34 -11.50 9.84 4.27
C TYR A 34 -12.62 8.87 3.86
N PRO A 35 -12.48 7.54 4.09
CA PRO A 35 -11.35 6.86 4.74
C PRO A 35 -10.24 6.36 3.78
N LEU A 36 -10.37 6.57 2.46
CA LEU A 36 -9.48 5.96 1.48
C LEU A 36 -8.01 6.32 1.68
N ASN A 37 -7.72 7.55 2.09
CA ASN A 37 -6.36 8.00 2.37
C ASN A 37 -5.72 7.21 3.53
N GLU A 38 -6.45 7.00 4.62
CA GLU A 38 -5.95 6.26 5.78
C GLU A 38 -5.82 4.76 5.49
N GLN A 39 -6.77 4.19 4.75
CA GLN A 39 -6.70 2.78 4.32
C GLN A 39 -5.43 2.49 3.52
N ILE A 40 -5.01 3.44 2.67
CA ILE A 40 -3.73 3.33 1.97
C ILE A 40 -2.56 3.47 2.94
N GLU A 41 -2.61 4.40 3.88
CA GLU A 41 -1.56 4.53 4.90
C GLU A 41 -1.39 3.21 5.69
N VAL A 42 -2.49 2.56 6.09
CA VAL A 42 -2.52 1.23 6.74
C VAL A 42 -1.85 0.16 5.88
N PHE A 43 -2.05 0.18 4.56
CA PHE A 43 -1.37 -0.76 3.65
C PHE A 43 0.16 -0.68 3.76
N PHE A 44 0.71 0.52 4.00
CA PHE A 44 2.15 0.71 4.11
C PHE A 44 2.68 0.68 5.55
N SER A 45 1.84 0.85 6.57
CA SER A 45 2.27 0.90 7.97
C SER A 45 2.01 -0.39 8.74
N GLU A 46 0.90 -1.09 8.48
CA GLU A 46 0.46 -2.23 9.30
C GLU A 46 0.48 -3.57 8.55
N VAL A 47 0.44 -3.56 7.22
CA VAL A 47 0.50 -4.81 6.45
C VAL A 47 1.94 -5.35 6.46
N PRO A 48 2.15 -6.64 6.80
CA PRO A 48 3.48 -7.25 6.74
C PRO A 48 4.08 -7.16 5.34
N VAL A 49 5.39 -6.91 5.24
CA VAL A 49 6.11 -6.75 3.96
C VAL A 49 5.91 -7.95 3.03
N SER A 50 5.88 -9.17 3.55
CA SER A 50 5.59 -10.38 2.76
C SER A 50 4.20 -10.35 2.11
N ALA A 51 3.19 -9.82 2.81
CA ALA A 51 1.85 -9.65 2.28
C ALA A 51 1.79 -8.48 1.28
N VAL A 52 2.52 -7.39 1.51
CA VAL A 52 2.67 -6.31 0.51
C VAL A 52 3.28 -6.85 -0.79
N LEU A 53 4.36 -7.61 -0.69
CA LEU A 53 5.02 -8.24 -1.85
C LEU A 53 4.10 -9.21 -2.58
N SER A 54 3.38 -10.07 -1.85
CA SER A 54 2.38 -10.97 -2.43
C SER A 54 1.26 -10.20 -3.16
N PHE A 55 0.79 -9.09 -2.58
CA PHE A 55 -0.20 -8.22 -3.20
C PHE A 55 0.34 -7.63 -4.51
N CYS A 56 1.55 -7.10 -4.49
CA CYS A 56 2.19 -6.54 -5.67
C CYS A 56 2.38 -7.58 -6.78
N ASN A 57 2.86 -8.78 -6.43
CA ASN A 57 3.01 -9.87 -7.39
C ASN A 57 1.66 -10.25 -8.03
N LYS A 58 0.61 -10.41 -7.22
CA LYS A 58 -0.74 -10.72 -7.70
C LYS A 58 -1.26 -9.66 -8.68
N HIS A 59 -1.04 -8.38 -8.37
CA HIS A 59 -1.55 -7.27 -9.16
C HIS A 59 -0.58 -6.79 -10.24
N LYS A 60 0.58 -7.41 -10.42
CA LYS A 60 1.62 -6.94 -11.35
C LYS A 60 2.02 -5.48 -11.07
N ILE A 61 2.23 -5.16 -9.79
CA ILE A 61 2.81 -3.90 -9.35
C ILE A 61 4.31 -4.13 -9.21
N THR A 62 5.12 -3.32 -9.89
CA THR A 62 6.57 -3.43 -9.81
C THR A 62 7.07 -2.89 -8.47
N VAL A 63 8.28 -3.30 -8.08
CA VAL A 63 8.98 -2.77 -6.91
C VAL A 63 9.16 -1.26 -7.05
N GLU A 64 9.47 -0.78 -8.26
CA GLU A 64 9.63 0.64 -8.56
C GLU A 64 8.32 1.42 -8.40
N GLU A 65 7.19 0.92 -8.93
CA GLU A 65 5.88 1.55 -8.75
C GLU A 65 5.50 1.66 -7.27
N LEU A 66 5.73 0.60 -6.50
CA LEU A 66 5.46 0.59 -5.07
C LEU A 66 6.37 1.57 -4.30
N LYS A 67 7.67 1.58 -4.63
CA LYS A 67 8.66 2.47 -4.01
C LYS A 67 8.33 3.93 -4.31
N ASN A 68 8.06 4.28 -5.56
CA ASN A 68 7.72 5.65 -5.96
C ASN A 68 6.48 6.14 -5.21
N TYR A 69 5.45 5.30 -5.12
CA TYR A 69 4.24 5.62 -4.39
C TYR A 69 4.52 5.86 -2.90
N TYR A 70 5.29 4.97 -2.26
CA TYR A 70 5.67 5.10 -0.86
C TYR A 70 6.47 6.38 -0.61
N GLU A 71 7.50 6.66 -1.41
CA GLU A 71 8.36 7.83 -1.23
C GLU A 71 7.61 9.15 -1.42
N GLN A 72 6.72 9.21 -2.42
CA GLN A 72 5.96 10.41 -2.74
C GLN A 72 4.87 10.70 -1.71
N TYR A 73 4.10 9.68 -1.30
CA TYR A 73 2.85 9.90 -0.57
C TYR A 73 2.88 9.47 0.89
N ILE A 74 3.68 8.46 1.24
CA ILE A 74 3.60 7.81 2.55
C ILE A 74 4.76 8.21 3.45
N LYS A 75 5.99 8.10 2.95
CA LYS A 75 7.25 8.40 3.67
C LYS A 75 7.27 9.76 4.38
N PRO A 76 6.66 10.84 3.84
CA PRO A 76 6.59 12.13 4.55
C PRO A 76 5.82 12.05 5.88
N LYS A 77 4.89 11.12 6.02
CA LYS A 77 4.07 10.92 7.23
C LYS A 77 4.55 9.73 8.07
N PHE A 78 4.83 8.61 7.41
CA PHE A 78 5.16 7.33 8.06
C PHE A 78 6.33 6.66 7.39
N LYS A 79 7.40 6.42 8.16
CA LYS A 79 8.55 5.64 7.68
C LYS A 79 8.35 4.16 7.98
N ASN A 80 8.47 3.33 6.96
CA ASN A 80 8.52 1.87 7.09
C ASN A 80 9.94 1.37 6.78
N LYS A 81 10.74 1.20 7.83
CA LYS A 81 12.14 0.75 7.70
C LYS A 81 12.28 -0.59 6.98
N ARG A 82 11.33 -1.52 7.17
CA ARG A 82 11.39 -2.85 6.55
C ARG A 82 11.16 -2.79 5.03
N LEU A 83 10.27 -1.91 4.57
CA LEU A 83 10.13 -1.61 3.15
C LEU A 83 11.37 -0.88 2.63
N GLU A 84 11.90 0.06 3.39
CA GLU A 84 13.13 0.79 3.01
C GLU A 84 14.34 -0.13 2.86
N GLU A 85 14.51 -1.11 3.75
CA GLU A 85 15.53 -2.16 3.66
C GLU A 85 15.36 -3.02 2.41
N LEU A 86 14.12 -3.40 2.08
CA LEU A 86 13.81 -4.16 0.86
C LEU A 86 14.29 -3.43 -0.41
N TRP A 87 14.10 -2.11 -0.49
CA TRP A 87 14.55 -1.31 -1.65
C TRP A 87 16.07 -1.25 -1.82
N ASN A 88 16.84 -1.55 -0.78
CA ASN A 88 18.30 -1.49 -0.81
C ASN A 88 18.93 -2.83 -1.23
N ILE A 89 18.12 -3.89 -1.33
CA ILE A 89 18.57 -5.26 -1.64
C ILE A 89 18.15 -5.67 -3.06
N LEU A 90 17.12 -5.02 -3.61
CA LEU A 90 16.58 -5.23 -4.97
C LEU A 90 17.05 -4.15 -5.94
#